data_AF-A0A952TBB1-F1
#
_entry.id   AF-A0A952TBB1-F1
#
_cell.length_a   1.000
_cell.length_b   1.000
_cell.length_c   1.000
_cell.angle_alpha   90.00
_cell.angle_beta   90.00
_cell.angle_gamma   90.00
#
_symmetry.space_group_name_H-M   'P 1'
#
loop_
_entity.id
_entity.type
_entity.pdbx_description
1 polymer ?
#
loop_
_entity_poly.entity_id
_entity_poly.type
_entity_poly.pdbx_seq_one_letter_code
_entity_poly.pdbx_strand_id
1 'polypeptide(L)'
;MTNIPETTRVGRLPAILDWLGNIERGNFPYRAESNPSGFPILFFLVSPFYLLGDVGYFEVFGLLLFIYIILNSVKTEKEFIVKVFLLFSAIPVYYELAVRSELLANVTIFLAILIPYHKSLDNCESKVVFYTGAILMGLLLSTRLVIGLLLLLFIIFQFRNNISKLILFSISSGLVFVITLIPFYLWDGEYFITNGPFSIQLLYLPTWGILLFLIIILYSGFIILSLREYFFAGGIILFLVTLFSMLVTILKYGLTNALFNDYFDISYFTFAIPLLILSIEDYESDKLLGKLIDVQ
;
A
#
# COMPACT_ATOMS: atom_id res chain seq x y z
N MET A 1 -12.46 -7.08 -30.98
CA MET A 1 -13.44 -6.43 -30.10
C MET A 1 -13.67 -7.36 -28.92
N THR A 2 -12.85 -7.23 -27.89
CA THR A 2 -12.96 -8.01 -26.66
C THR A 2 -14.01 -7.34 -25.78
N ASN A 3 -15.16 -8.00 -25.63
CA ASN A 3 -16.22 -7.62 -24.70
C ASN A 3 -15.67 -7.72 -23.27
N ILE A 4 -15.18 -6.60 -22.75
CA ILE A 4 -14.92 -6.43 -21.31
C ILE A 4 -16.25 -5.91 -20.72
N PRO A 5 -16.82 -6.55 -19.69
CA PRO A 5 -18.11 -6.13 -19.15
C PRO A 5 -18.00 -4.74 -18.49
N GLU A 6 -18.83 -3.80 -18.94
CA GLU A 6 -18.83 -2.38 -18.53
C GLU A 6 -19.35 -2.13 -17.10
N THR A 7 -19.73 -3.15 -16.32
CA THR A 7 -20.34 -2.92 -15.00
C THR A 7 -19.96 -3.97 -13.97
N THR A 8 -18.74 -3.92 -13.45
CA THR A 8 -18.46 -4.42 -12.09
C THR A 8 -18.70 -3.26 -11.13
N ARG A 9 -19.79 -3.34 -10.35
CA ARG A 9 -20.23 -2.34 -9.35
C ARG A 9 -19.32 -2.23 -8.12
N VAL A 10 -18.01 -2.34 -8.31
CA VAL A 10 -16.95 -1.93 -7.36
C VAL A 10 -15.86 -1.26 -8.20
N GLY A 11 -16.13 -0.04 -8.66
CA GLY A 11 -15.38 0.58 -9.74
C GLY A 11 -14.23 1.47 -9.27
N ARG A 12 -13.09 0.92 -8.86
CA ARG A 12 -11.87 1.73 -8.65
C ARG A 12 -11.47 2.48 -9.92
N LEU A 13 -11.59 1.81 -11.07
CA LEU A 13 -11.38 2.41 -12.38
C LEU A 13 -12.33 3.61 -12.63
N PRO A 14 -13.68 3.47 -12.54
CA PRO A 14 -14.60 4.61 -12.57
C PRO A 14 -14.18 5.76 -11.64
N ALA A 15 -13.73 5.46 -10.41
CA ALA A 15 -13.27 6.50 -9.49
C ALA A 15 -12.01 7.24 -9.94
N ILE A 16 -11.07 6.55 -10.58
CA ILE A 16 -9.90 7.19 -11.18
C ILE A 16 -10.30 8.05 -12.37
N LEU A 17 -11.14 7.52 -13.26
CA LEU A 17 -11.59 8.21 -14.47
C LEU A 17 -12.41 9.46 -14.13
N ASP A 18 -13.33 9.37 -13.17
CA ASP A 18 -14.15 10.51 -12.73
C ASP A 18 -13.28 11.57 -12.04
N TRP A 19 -12.34 11.17 -11.19
CA TRP A 19 -11.45 12.11 -10.51
C TRP A 19 -10.57 12.87 -11.52
N LEU A 20 -9.94 12.17 -12.46
CA LEU A 20 -9.10 12.76 -13.50
C LEU A 20 -9.93 13.63 -14.46
N GLY A 21 -11.09 13.13 -14.90
CA GLY A 21 -11.99 13.86 -15.77
C GLY A 21 -12.57 15.13 -15.13
N ASN A 22 -12.78 15.13 -13.81
CA ASN A 22 -13.16 16.33 -13.08
C ASN A 22 -12.05 17.38 -13.06
N ILE A 23 -10.78 16.97 -12.86
CA ILE A 23 -9.64 17.89 -12.97
C ILE A 23 -9.58 18.52 -14.37
N GLU A 24 -9.72 17.71 -15.43
CA GLU A 24 -9.68 18.21 -16.82
C GLU A 24 -10.77 19.23 -17.12
N ARG A 25 -11.94 19.07 -16.50
CA ARG A 25 -13.09 20.00 -16.64
C ARG A 25 -13.00 21.22 -15.72
N GLY A 26 -12.00 21.31 -14.85
CA GLY A 26 -11.89 22.37 -13.84
C GLY A 26 -12.95 22.23 -12.73
N ASN A 27 -13.46 21.02 -12.50
CA ASN A 27 -14.38 20.69 -11.42
C ASN A 27 -13.60 20.15 -10.21
N PHE A 28 -14.17 20.32 -9.02
CA PHE A 28 -13.58 19.76 -7.80
C PHE A 28 -13.54 18.22 -7.89
N PRO A 29 -12.36 17.59 -7.84
CA PRO A 29 -12.23 16.20 -8.30
C PRO A 29 -12.76 15.16 -7.32
N TYR A 30 -12.88 15.51 -6.04
CA TYR A 30 -13.48 14.62 -5.04
C TYR A 30 -15.01 14.60 -5.07
N ARG A 31 -15.67 15.51 -5.81
CA ARG A 31 -17.13 15.46 -6.05
C ARG A 31 -17.48 14.48 -7.20
N ALA A 32 -16.80 13.34 -7.24
CA ALA A 32 -17.05 12.28 -8.21
C ALA A 32 -18.15 11.35 -7.68
N GLU A 33 -19.04 10.88 -8.57
CA GLU A 33 -20.17 10.02 -8.20
C GLU A 33 -19.72 8.67 -7.59
N SER A 34 -18.55 8.23 -8.00
CA SER A 34 -17.90 6.99 -7.59
C SER A 34 -17.11 7.07 -6.27
N ASN A 35 -17.17 8.19 -5.54
CA ASN A 35 -16.53 8.39 -4.23
C ASN A 35 -15.06 7.89 -4.14
N PRO A 36 -14.09 8.66 -4.67
CA PRO A 36 -12.70 8.26 -4.74
C PRO A 36 -12.06 8.14 -3.35
N SER A 37 -11.61 6.93 -3.01
CA SER A 37 -10.94 6.65 -1.73
C SER A 37 -9.47 7.06 -1.67
N GLY A 38 -8.82 7.28 -2.82
CA GLY A 38 -7.40 7.62 -2.92
C GLY A 38 -7.07 9.06 -2.52
N PHE A 39 -5.85 9.27 -2.02
CA PHE A 39 -5.28 10.61 -1.85
C PHE A 39 -4.69 11.13 -3.18
N PRO A 40 -4.42 12.44 -3.30
CA PRO A 40 -4.10 13.07 -4.56
C PRO A 40 -2.92 12.45 -5.33
N ILE A 41 -1.84 12.07 -4.63
CA ILE A 41 -0.63 11.53 -5.28
C ILE A 41 -0.92 10.19 -5.97
N LEU A 42 -1.89 9.39 -5.50
CA LEU A 42 -2.30 8.18 -6.20
C LEU A 42 -2.75 8.50 -7.63
N PHE A 43 -3.62 9.49 -7.80
CA PHE A 43 -4.13 9.86 -9.11
C PHE A 43 -3.05 10.48 -10.01
N PHE A 44 -2.10 11.22 -9.43
CA PHE A 44 -0.95 11.72 -10.17
C PHE A 44 -0.01 10.60 -10.63
N LEU A 45 0.13 9.51 -9.86
CA LEU A 45 0.90 8.34 -10.29
C LEU A 45 0.20 7.57 -11.42
N VAL A 46 -1.13 7.56 -11.43
CA VAL A 46 -1.94 6.87 -12.44
C VAL A 46 -2.12 7.72 -13.71
N SER A 47 -2.06 9.05 -13.61
CA SER A 47 -2.33 9.96 -14.74
C SER A 47 -1.52 9.71 -16.00
N PRO A 48 -0.23 9.31 -15.97
CA PRO A 48 0.50 9.00 -17.20
C PRO A 48 -0.14 7.84 -17.98
N PHE A 49 -0.68 6.85 -17.28
CA PHE A 49 -1.34 5.68 -17.88
C PHE A 49 -2.73 6.01 -18.40
N TYR A 50 -3.45 6.90 -17.71
CA TYR A 50 -4.68 7.50 -18.23
C TYR A 50 -4.43 8.24 -19.56
N LEU A 51 -3.35 9.03 -19.66
CA LEU A 51 -2.97 9.74 -20.88
C LEU A 51 -2.53 8.80 -22.03
N LEU A 52 -2.04 7.60 -21.71
CA LEU A 52 -1.77 6.54 -22.68
C LEU A 52 -3.05 5.85 -23.20
N GLY A 53 -4.22 6.20 -22.65
CA GLY A 53 -5.53 5.72 -23.08
C GLY A 53 -6.06 4.50 -22.31
N ASP A 54 -5.27 3.87 -21.43
CA ASP A 54 -5.74 2.77 -20.59
C ASP A 54 -5.05 2.76 -19.21
N VAL A 55 -5.84 3.01 -18.17
CA VAL A 55 -5.41 2.97 -16.76
C VAL A 55 -4.92 1.57 -16.34
N GLY A 56 -5.36 0.50 -17.00
CA GLY A 56 -4.93 -0.87 -16.73
C GLY A 56 -3.42 -1.09 -16.90
N TYR A 57 -2.73 -0.24 -17.67
CA TYR A 57 -1.27 -0.27 -17.77
C TYR A 57 -0.57 0.04 -16.44
N PHE A 58 -1.19 0.80 -15.53
CA PHE A 58 -0.64 1.07 -14.19
C PHE A 58 -0.46 -0.22 -13.39
N GLU A 59 -1.44 -1.13 -13.48
CA GLU A 59 -1.41 -2.39 -12.74
C GLU A 59 -0.40 -3.36 -13.35
N VAL A 60 -0.32 -3.44 -14.68
CA VAL A 60 0.73 -4.21 -15.37
C VAL A 60 2.12 -3.68 -15.01
N PHE A 61 2.29 -2.36 -14.96
CA PHE A 61 3.53 -1.74 -14.50
C PHE A 61 3.86 -2.12 -13.06
N GLY A 62 2.87 -2.08 -12.15
CA GLY A 62 3.01 -2.53 -10.77
C GLY A 62 3.47 -3.98 -10.67
N LEU A 63 2.84 -4.90 -11.41
CA LEU A 63 3.21 -6.31 -11.42
C LEU A 63 4.65 -6.52 -11.92
N LEU A 64 5.02 -5.90 -13.05
CA LEU A 64 6.37 -6.01 -13.61
C LEU A 64 7.44 -5.40 -12.69
N LEU A 65 7.12 -4.27 -12.06
CA LEU A 65 7.98 -3.66 -11.06
C LEU A 65 8.17 -4.58 -9.85
N PHE A 66 7.12 -5.29 -9.43
CA PHE A 66 7.23 -6.23 -8.31
C PHE A 66 8.11 -7.44 -8.67
N ILE A 67 7.97 -7.99 -9.88
CA ILE A 67 8.88 -9.04 -10.38
C ILE A 67 10.33 -8.55 -10.40
N TYR A 68 10.56 -7.30 -10.82
CA TYR A 68 11.88 -6.68 -10.78
C TYR A 68 12.41 -6.53 -9.34
N ILE A 69 11.58 -6.17 -8.37
CA ILE A 69 11.96 -6.13 -6.95
C ILE A 69 12.36 -7.54 -6.48
N ILE A 70 11.56 -8.56 -6.80
CA ILE A 70 11.88 -9.96 -6.44
C ILE A 70 13.25 -10.33 -7.02
N LEU A 71 13.48 -10.09 -8.31
CA LEU A 71 14.74 -10.41 -8.99
C LEU A 71 15.96 -9.80 -8.31
N ASN A 72 15.85 -8.57 -7.79
CA ASN A 72 16.94 -7.87 -7.09
C ASN A 72 17.02 -8.17 -5.58
N SER A 73 16.07 -8.93 -5.04
CA SER A 73 16.00 -9.27 -3.61
C SER A 73 16.51 -10.68 -3.29
N VAL A 74 16.41 -11.60 -4.26
CA VAL A 74 16.73 -13.02 -4.08
C VAL A 74 18.22 -13.30 -4.24
N LYS A 75 18.72 -14.30 -3.50
CA LYS A 75 20.11 -14.77 -3.61
C LYS A 75 20.25 -15.94 -4.59
N THR A 76 19.20 -16.75 -4.75
CA THR A 76 19.24 -17.98 -5.55
C THR A 76 18.12 -18.02 -6.60
N GLU A 77 18.36 -18.76 -7.68
CA GLU A 77 17.35 -19.00 -8.72
C GLU A 77 16.11 -19.72 -8.17
N LYS A 78 16.31 -20.64 -7.22
CA LYS A 78 15.21 -21.36 -6.56
C LYS A 78 14.30 -20.42 -5.78
N GLU A 79 14.88 -19.49 -5.01
CA GLU A 79 14.12 -18.49 -4.28
C GLU A 79 13.31 -17.59 -5.23
N PHE A 80 13.92 -17.16 -6.34
CA PHE A 80 13.23 -16.41 -7.40
C PHE A 80 12.02 -17.18 -7.95
N ILE A 81 12.22 -18.43 -8.37
CA ILE A 81 11.15 -19.27 -8.93
C ILE A 81 10.01 -19.44 -7.93
N VAL A 82 10.31 -19.70 -6.66
CA VAL A 82 9.28 -19.88 -5.62
C VAL A 82 8.47 -18.59 -5.42
N LYS A 83 9.13 -17.44 -5.28
CA LYS A 83 8.45 -16.15 -5.08
C LYS A 83 7.57 -15.78 -6.28
N VAL A 84 8.07 -15.97 -7.50
CA VAL A 84 7.32 -15.72 -8.74
C VAL A 84 6.17 -16.71 -8.89
N PHE A 85 6.38 -17.99 -8.60
CA PHE A 85 5.32 -18.99 -8.63
C PHE A 85 4.20 -18.65 -7.64
N LEU A 86 4.53 -18.22 -6.42
CA LEU A 86 3.54 -17.79 -5.42
C LEU A 86 2.76 -16.56 -5.88
N LEU A 87 3.44 -15.57 -6.48
CA LEU A 87 2.79 -14.39 -7.05
C LEU A 87 1.75 -14.78 -8.11
N PHE A 88 2.12 -15.63 -9.07
CA PHE A 88 1.22 -16.09 -10.12
C PHE A 88 0.22 -17.15 -9.67
N SER A 89 0.38 -17.74 -8.49
CA SER A 89 -0.62 -18.64 -7.90
C SER A 89 -1.65 -17.88 -7.07
N ALA A 90 -1.40 -16.61 -6.73
CA ALA A 90 -2.28 -15.81 -5.91
C ALA A 90 -3.49 -15.31 -6.72
N ILE A 91 -4.66 -15.87 -6.43
CA ILE A 91 -5.96 -15.47 -7.04
C ILE A 91 -6.18 -13.94 -7.01
N PRO A 92 -5.86 -13.21 -5.93
CA PRO A 92 -6.10 -11.76 -5.89
C PRO A 92 -5.33 -10.98 -6.96
N VAL A 93 -4.18 -11.46 -7.45
CA VAL A 93 -3.41 -10.80 -8.52
C VAL A 93 -4.19 -10.78 -9.83
N TYR A 94 -4.84 -11.90 -10.18
CA TYR A 94 -5.67 -11.96 -11.38
C TYR A 94 -6.93 -11.10 -11.25
N TYR A 95 -7.50 -11.03 -10.05
CA TYR A 95 -8.64 -10.16 -9.79
C TYR A 95 -8.27 -8.68 -9.98
N GLU A 96 -7.12 -8.23 -9.45
CA GLU A 96 -6.65 -6.86 -9.64
C GLU A 96 -6.45 -6.50 -11.11
N LEU A 97 -5.84 -7.41 -11.89
CA LEU A 97 -5.66 -7.24 -13.34
C LEU A 97 -7.01 -7.18 -14.08
N ALA A 98 -7.96 -8.02 -13.72
CA ALA A 98 -9.27 -8.07 -14.36
C ALA A 98 -10.11 -6.80 -14.09
N VAL A 99 -10.06 -6.29 -12.85
CA VAL A 99 -10.83 -5.11 -12.42
C VAL A 99 -10.07 -3.80 -12.62
N ARG A 100 -8.81 -3.87 -13.08
CA ARG A 100 -7.92 -2.72 -13.31
C ARG A 100 -7.76 -1.87 -12.04
N SER A 101 -7.48 -2.58 -10.96
CA SER A 101 -7.29 -1.99 -9.64
C SER A 101 -5.84 -1.57 -9.42
N GLU A 102 -5.64 -0.58 -8.56
CA GLU A 102 -4.36 0.05 -8.27
C GLU A 102 -3.71 -0.41 -6.94
N LEU A 103 -4.27 -1.39 -6.23
CA LEU A 103 -3.79 -1.75 -4.88
C LEU A 103 -2.42 -2.41 -4.89
N LEU A 104 -2.23 -3.42 -5.75
CA LEU A 104 -0.96 -4.14 -5.86
C LEU A 104 0.14 -3.18 -6.34
N ALA A 105 -0.14 -2.40 -7.39
CA ALA A 105 0.77 -1.38 -7.89
C ALA A 105 1.15 -0.35 -6.80
N ASN A 106 0.18 0.11 -5.99
CA ASN A 106 0.47 1.08 -4.93
C ASN A 106 1.43 0.54 -3.85
N VAL A 107 1.21 -0.69 -3.36
CA VAL A 107 2.14 -1.32 -2.40
C VAL A 107 3.50 -1.58 -3.04
N THR A 108 3.52 -1.97 -4.31
CA THR A 108 4.77 -2.23 -5.04
C THR A 108 5.60 -0.96 -5.19
N ILE A 109 4.98 0.17 -5.56
CA ILE A 109 5.68 1.46 -5.66
C ILE A 109 6.23 1.90 -4.30
N PHE A 110 5.47 1.69 -3.23
CA PHE A 110 5.97 1.92 -1.87
C PHE A 110 7.23 1.10 -1.58
N LEU A 111 7.22 -0.20 -1.89
CA LEU A 111 8.37 -1.08 -1.70
C LEU A 111 9.57 -0.69 -2.60
N ALA A 112 9.31 -0.29 -3.84
CA ALA A 112 10.33 0.15 -4.79
C ALA A 112 11.12 1.37 -4.29
N ILE A 113 10.49 2.22 -3.46
CA ILE A 113 11.14 3.38 -2.84
C ILE A 113 11.75 3.00 -1.48
N LEU A 114 11.05 2.21 -0.66
CA LEU A 114 11.50 1.84 0.68
C LEU A 114 12.78 1.01 0.67
N ILE A 115 12.88 0.02 -0.21
CA ILE A 115 14.02 -0.92 -0.22
C ILE A 115 15.35 -0.19 -0.53
N PRO A 116 15.46 0.59 -1.62
CA PRO A 116 16.68 1.36 -1.89
C PRO A 116 16.94 2.43 -0.82
N TYR A 117 15.89 3.04 -0.26
CA TYR A 117 16.06 4.04 0.80
C TYR A 117 16.68 3.44 2.07
N HIS A 118 16.17 2.29 2.54
CA HIS A 118 16.74 1.56 3.68
C HIS A 118 18.22 1.23 3.44
N LYS A 119 18.56 0.66 2.27
CA LYS A 119 19.96 0.38 1.89
C LYS A 119 20.82 1.66 1.86
N SER A 120 20.26 2.79 1.45
CA SER A 120 21.01 4.06 1.37
C SER A 120 21.31 4.65 2.74
N LEU A 121 20.43 4.47 3.72
CA LEU A 121 20.66 4.89 5.10
C LEU A 121 21.79 4.11 5.77
N ASP A 122 21.88 2.80 5.51
CA ASP A 122 22.93 1.96 6.08
C ASP A 122 24.31 2.25 5.49
N ASN A 123 24.36 2.69 4.23
CA ASN A 123 25.62 2.97 3.52
C ASN A 123 26.09 4.43 3.66
N CYS A 124 25.18 5.40 3.84
CA CYS A 124 25.46 6.83 3.80
C CYS A 124 24.60 7.63 4.79
N GLU A 125 25.19 8.18 5.86
CA GLU A 125 24.52 9.13 6.76
C GLU A 125 24.47 10.57 6.20
N SER A 126 23.94 10.74 4.99
CA SER A 126 23.78 12.07 4.38
C SER A 126 22.46 12.73 4.78
N LYS A 127 22.51 14.01 5.16
CA LYS A 127 21.30 14.84 5.35
C LYS A 127 20.42 14.87 4.10
N VAL A 128 21.02 14.83 2.91
CA VAL A 128 20.28 14.83 1.64
C VAL A 128 19.47 13.55 1.50
N VAL A 129 20.07 12.38 1.79
CA VAL A 129 19.37 11.08 1.75
C VAL A 129 18.22 11.07 2.75
N PHE A 130 18.43 11.58 3.96
CA PHE A 130 17.39 11.67 4.98
C PHE A 130 16.17 12.49 4.53
N TYR A 131 16.37 13.72 4.06
CA TYR A 131 15.25 14.59 3.66
C TYR A 131 14.59 14.15 2.35
N THR A 132 15.36 13.62 1.39
CA THR A 132 14.77 13.05 0.16
C THR A 132 13.89 11.85 0.49
N GLY A 133 14.33 10.95 1.38
CA GLY A 133 13.50 9.87 1.90
C GLY A 133 12.23 10.36 2.59
N ALA A 134 12.33 11.40 3.43
CA ALA A 134 11.15 11.96 4.10
C ALA A 134 10.14 12.55 3.11
N ILE A 135 10.60 13.23 2.06
CA ILE A 135 9.75 13.77 1.00
C ILE A 135 9.07 12.64 0.23
N LEU A 136 9.83 11.65 -0.25
CA LEU A 136 9.28 10.53 -1.01
C LEU A 136 8.25 9.74 -0.18
N MET A 137 8.54 9.48 1.10
CA MET A 137 7.60 8.80 1.99
C MET A 137 6.35 9.64 2.30
N GLY A 138 6.49 10.96 2.43
CA GLY A 138 5.34 11.87 2.57
C GLY A 138 4.45 11.90 1.33
N LEU A 139 5.03 11.83 0.13
CA LEU A 139 4.28 11.70 -1.13
C LEU A 139 3.56 10.34 -1.21
N LEU A 140 4.23 9.25 -0.79
CA LEU A 140 3.61 7.92 -0.73
C LEU A 140 2.49 7.82 0.31
N LEU A 141 2.61 8.54 1.43
CA LEU A 141 1.50 8.66 2.39
C LEU A 141 0.26 9.30 1.76
N SER A 142 0.46 10.16 0.75
CA SER A 142 -0.59 10.77 -0.08
C SER A 142 -1.08 9.88 -1.22
N THR A 143 -0.91 8.55 -1.13
CA THR A 143 -1.63 7.61 -2.00
C THR A 143 -2.81 6.96 -1.29
N ARG A 144 -2.59 6.28 -0.16
CA ARG A 144 -3.63 5.62 0.67
C ARG A 144 -3.19 5.54 2.14
N LEU A 145 -4.14 5.58 3.09
CA LEU A 145 -3.87 5.47 4.53
C LEU A 145 -3.23 4.14 4.91
N VAL A 146 -3.53 3.06 4.18
CA VAL A 146 -2.91 1.74 4.40
C VAL A 146 -1.38 1.81 4.27
N ILE A 147 -0.86 2.63 3.34
CA ILE A 147 0.60 2.88 3.23
C ILE A 147 1.13 3.59 4.48
N GLY A 148 0.32 4.43 5.12
CA GLY A 148 0.65 5.05 6.40
C GLY A 148 0.91 4.05 7.53
N LEU A 149 0.20 2.90 7.55
CA LEU A 149 0.46 1.84 8.52
C LEU A 149 1.85 1.22 8.31
N LEU A 150 2.21 0.94 7.06
CA LEU A 150 3.53 0.41 6.69
C LEU A 150 4.65 1.42 6.95
N LEU A 151 4.39 2.69 6.66
CA LEU A 151 5.35 3.78 6.89
C LEU A 151 5.58 3.98 8.39
N LEU A 152 4.54 4.00 9.21
CA LEU A 152 4.67 4.11 10.66
C LEU A 152 5.50 2.95 11.22
N LEU A 153 5.21 1.71 10.80
CA LEU A 153 5.98 0.53 11.17
C LEU A 153 7.47 0.69 10.79
N PHE A 154 7.74 1.19 9.57
CA PHE A 154 9.10 1.39 9.07
C PHE A 154 9.86 2.47 9.83
N ILE A 155 9.23 3.63 10.10
CA ILE A 155 9.87 4.74 10.80
C ILE A 155 10.31 4.32 12.20
N ILE A 156 9.46 3.57 12.91
CA ILE A 156 9.80 3.06 14.25
C ILE A 156 10.92 2.03 14.12
N PHE A 157 10.77 1.05 13.23
CA PHE A 157 11.80 0.06 12.94
C PHE A 157 13.17 0.73 12.69
N GLN A 158 13.24 1.70 11.78
CA GLN A 158 14.48 2.32 11.35
C GLN A 158 15.10 3.26 12.40
N PHE A 159 14.27 4.04 13.09
CA PHE A 159 14.74 5.16 13.92
C PHE A 159 14.46 5.01 15.41
N ARG A 160 13.99 3.84 15.90
CA ARG A 160 13.71 3.58 17.33
C ARG A 160 14.87 3.95 18.28
N ASN A 161 16.12 3.81 17.83
CA ASN A 161 17.30 4.10 18.64
C ASN A 161 17.66 5.60 18.67
N ASN A 162 17.05 6.42 17.82
CA ASN A 162 17.29 7.86 17.75
C ASN A 162 15.96 8.61 17.64
N ILE A 163 15.38 8.92 18.81
CA ILE A 163 14.08 9.59 18.94
C ILE A 163 14.05 10.92 18.17
N SER A 164 15.16 11.67 18.16
CA SER A 164 15.23 12.94 17.42
C SER A 164 15.09 12.73 15.91
N LYS A 165 15.80 11.75 15.32
CA LYS A 165 15.65 11.39 13.90
C LYS A 165 14.25 10.85 13.62
N LEU A 166 13.68 10.04 14.51
CA LEU A 166 12.32 9.50 14.39
C LEU A 166 11.27 10.63 14.31
N ILE A 167 11.30 11.57 15.26
CA ILE A 167 10.36 12.69 15.31
C ILE A 167 10.56 13.60 14.10
N LEU A 168 11.82 13.95 13.78
CA LEU A 168 12.12 14.83 12.66
C LEU A 168 11.68 14.23 11.32
N PHE A 169 11.93 12.94 11.10
CA PHE A 169 11.50 12.23 9.90
C PHE A 169 9.98 12.21 9.79
N SER A 170 9.29 11.85 10.88
CA SER A 170 7.82 11.81 10.93
C SER A 170 7.18 13.16 10.64
N ILE A 171 7.69 14.23 11.24
CA ILE A 171 7.20 15.59 11.00
C ILE A 171 7.47 15.99 9.54
N SER A 172 8.66 15.71 9.02
CA SER A 172 9.02 16.07 7.64
C SER A 172 8.14 15.36 6.61
N SER A 173 7.92 14.05 6.75
CA SER A 173 7.01 13.30 5.87
C SER A 173 5.56 13.73 6.05
N GLY A 174 5.14 14.02 7.28
CA GLY A 174 3.80 14.51 7.60
C GLY A 174 3.51 15.89 6.99
N LEU A 175 4.48 16.80 7.02
CA LEU A 175 4.37 18.11 6.37
C LEU A 175 4.20 17.98 4.86
N VAL A 176 4.99 17.12 4.21
CA VAL A 176 4.86 16.86 2.77
C VAL A 176 3.49 16.30 2.46
N PHE A 177 3.02 15.30 3.22
CA PHE A 177 1.66 14.78 3.10
C PHE A 177 0.61 15.88 3.21
N VAL A 178 0.65 16.71 4.26
CA VAL A 178 -0.31 17.82 4.44
C VAL A 178 -0.26 18.79 3.26
N ILE A 179 0.92 19.15 2.77
CA ILE A 179 1.08 20.05 1.61
C ILE A 179 0.35 19.51 0.39
N THR A 180 0.37 18.20 0.14
CA THR A 180 -0.37 17.62 -1.00
C THR A 180 -1.89 17.73 -0.89
N LEU A 181 -2.43 17.90 0.33
CA LEU A 181 -3.87 18.02 0.58
C LEU A 181 -4.37 19.47 0.53
N ILE A 182 -3.49 20.44 0.78
CA ILE A 182 -3.84 21.88 0.84
C ILE A 182 -4.62 22.35 -0.40
N PRO A 183 -4.21 22.05 -1.65
CA PRO A 183 -4.94 22.52 -2.83
C PRO A 183 -6.42 22.10 -2.83
N PHE A 184 -6.71 20.88 -2.39
CA PHE A 184 -8.08 20.33 -2.39
C PHE A 184 -8.91 20.88 -1.23
N TYR A 185 -8.28 21.10 -0.08
CA TYR A 185 -8.94 21.77 1.04
C TYR A 185 -9.29 23.23 0.72
N LEU A 186 -8.41 23.95 0.02
CA LEU A 186 -8.67 25.33 -0.39
C LEU A 186 -9.72 25.42 -1.52
N TRP A 187 -9.89 24.36 -2.32
CA TRP A 187 -10.86 24.32 -3.41
C TRP A 187 -12.29 24.09 -2.88
N ASP A 188 -12.50 23.07 -2.05
CA ASP A 188 -13.80 22.79 -1.41
C ASP A 188 -13.60 22.03 -0.09
N GLY A 189 -13.17 22.73 0.94
CA GLY A 189 -12.75 22.14 2.22
C GLY A 189 -13.86 21.41 2.98
N GLU A 190 -15.10 21.92 2.93
CA GLU A 190 -16.24 21.28 3.59
C GLU A 190 -16.55 19.92 2.95
N TYR A 191 -16.62 19.88 1.62
CA TYR A 191 -16.85 18.63 0.90
C TYR A 191 -15.65 17.68 1.05
N PHE A 192 -14.42 18.19 0.99
CA PHE A 192 -13.21 17.38 1.10
C PHE A 192 -13.10 16.65 2.45
N ILE A 193 -13.45 17.30 3.55
CA ILE A 193 -13.41 16.66 4.88
C ILE A 193 -14.52 15.62 5.02
N THR A 194 -15.73 15.93 4.53
CA THR A 194 -16.92 15.09 4.75
C THR A 194 -16.99 13.88 3.81
N ASN A 195 -16.60 14.06 2.55
CA ASN A 195 -16.77 13.07 1.48
C ASN A 195 -15.43 12.67 0.83
N GLY A 196 -14.32 13.24 1.26
CA GLY A 196 -13.01 12.94 0.69
C GLY A 196 -12.40 11.62 1.19
N PRO A 197 -11.09 11.43 0.94
CA PRO A 197 -10.44 10.13 1.10
C PRO A 197 -10.39 9.65 2.56
N PHE A 198 -10.35 10.57 3.53
CA PHE A 198 -10.36 10.20 4.95
C PHE A 198 -11.67 9.53 5.37
N SER A 199 -12.82 10.09 4.98
CA SER A 199 -14.13 9.58 5.41
C SER A 199 -14.42 8.21 4.79
N ILE A 200 -14.03 8.00 3.53
CA ILE A 200 -14.22 6.72 2.84
C ILE A 200 -13.31 5.63 3.42
N GLN A 201 -12.02 5.93 3.66
CA GLN A 201 -11.08 4.91 4.14
C GLN A 201 -11.31 4.52 5.61
N LEU A 202 -11.74 5.45 6.46
CA LEU A 202 -12.00 5.19 7.87
C LEU A 202 -13.36 4.52 8.13
N LEU A 203 -14.27 4.49 7.14
CA LEU A 203 -15.60 3.89 7.27
C LEU A 203 -15.56 2.41 7.68
N TYR A 204 -14.52 1.70 7.26
CA TYR A 204 -14.39 0.26 7.40
C TYR A 204 -13.81 -0.20 8.75
N LEU A 205 -13.37 0.73 9.60
CA LEU A 205 -12.76 0.42 10.90
C LEU A 205 -13.39 1.27 12.02
N PRO A 206 -13.88 0.66 13.10
CA PRO A 206 -14.32 1.41 14.26
C PRO A 206 -13.12 2.04 14.97
N THR A 207 -13.33 3.16 15.66
CA THR A 207 -12.26 3.94 16.32
C THR A 207 -11.41 3.10 17.28
N TRP A 208 -12.02 2.16 18.01
CA TRP A 208 -11.30 1.26 18.92
C TRP A 208 -10.41 0.26 18.16
N GLY A 209 -10.82 -0.16 16.96
CA GLY A 209 -10.04 -1.03 16.09
C GLY A 209 -8.79 -0.30 15.57
N ILE A 210 -8.93 0.98 15.21
CA ILE A 210 -7.79 1.83 14.83
C ILE A 210 -6.77 1.91 15.97
N LEU A 211 -7.23 2.16 17.20
CA LEU A 211 -6.35 2.22 18.38
C LEU A 211 -5.64 0.89 18.64
N LEU A 212 -6.36 -0.22 18.52
CA LEU A 212 -5.78 -1.57 18.66
C LEU A 212 -4.64 -1.80 17.68
N PHE A 213 -4.85 -1.55 16.39
CA PHE A 213 -3.81 -1.76 15.38
C PHE A 213 -2.67 -0.75 15.47
N LEU A 214 -2.93 0.47 15.93
CA LEU A 214 -1.88 1.43 16.22
C LEU A 214 -0.95 0.91 17.32
N ILE A 215 -1.49 0.35 18.41
CA ILE A 215 -0.69 -0.27 19.48
C ILE A 215 0.13 -1.44 18.94
N ILE A 216 -0.49 -2.31 18.12
CA ILE A 216 0.22 -3.45 17.49
C ILE A 216 1.38 -2.94 16.63
N ILE A 217 1.17 -1.93 15.80
CA ILE A 217 2.22 -1.36 14.94
C ILE A 217 3.35 -0.75 15.77
N LEU A 218 3.02 0.01 16.82
CA LEU A 218 4.02 0.58 17.72
C LEU A 218 4.88 -0.54 18.32
N TYR A 219 4.24 -1.55 18.91
CA TYR A 219 4.93 -2.68 19.54
C TYR A 219 5.79 -3.47 18.55
N SER A 220 5.23 -3.83 17.38
CA SER A 220 5.96 -4.55 16.33
C SER A 220 7.16 -3.74 15.82
N GLY A 221 7.00 -2.44 15.61
CA GLY A 221 8.07 -1.56 15.14
C GLY A 221 9.30 -1.55 16.06
N PHE A 222 9.12 -1.68 17.37
CA PHE A 222 10.23 -1.76 18.33
C PHE A 222 10.96 -3.10 18.34
N ILE A 223 10.27 -4.18 17.95
CA ILE A 223 10.80 -5.55 18.05
C ILE A 223 11.49 -6.00 16.77
N ILE A 224 11.03 -5.52 15.61
CA ILE A 224 11.58 -5.90 14.30
C ILE A 224 13.09 -5.61 14.25
N LEU A 225 13.89 -6.64 13.96
CA LEU A 225 15.35 -6.52 13.90
C LEU A 225 15.88 -6.43 12.47
N SER A 226 15.13 -6.92 11.49
CA SER A 226 15.58 -7.03 10.09
C SER A 226 14.52 -6.53 9.10
N LEU A 227 14.95 -6.17 7.88
CA LEU A 227 14.03 -5.78 6.81
C LEU A 227 13.08 -6.93 6.43
N ARG A 228 13.53 -8.18 6.56
CA ARG A 228 12.69 -9.38 6.37
C ARG A 228 11.56 -9.45 7.38
N GLU A 229 11.88 -9.26 8.66
CA GLU A 229 10.87 -9.20 9.73
C GLU A 229 9.92 -8.02 9.52
N TYR A 230 10.40 -6.89 9.00
CA TYR A 230 9.55 -5.78 8.59
C TYR A 230 8.53 -6.20 7.53
N PHE A 231 8.96 -6.92 6.49
CA PHE A 231 8.04 -7.42 5.47
C PHE A 231 7.04 -8.43 6.04
N PHE A 232 7.50 -9.37 6.85
CA PHE A 232 6.62 -10.36 7.48
C PHE A 232 5.58 -9.69 8.38
N ALA A 233 6.04 -8.85 9.33
CA ALA A 233 5.16 -8.16 10.26
C ALA A 233 4.20 -7.21 9.54
N GLY A 234 4.68 -6.45 8.55
CA GLY A 234 3.84 -5.57 7.73
C GLY A 234 2.77 -6.35 6.97
N GLY A 235 3.14 -7.47 6.34
CA GLY A 235 2.20 -8.34 5.62
C GLY A 235 1.12 -8.93 6.54
N ILE A 236 1.52 -9.45 7.71
CA ILE A 236 0.59 -9.98 8.71
C ILE A 236 -0.32 -8.88 9.28
N ILE A 237 0.22 -7.71 9.62
CA ILE A 237 -0.56 -6.59 10.14
C ILE A 237 -1.61 -6.17 9.12
N LEU A 238 -1.24 -5.98 7.84
CA LEU A 238 -2.20 -5.61 6.80
C LEU A 238 -3.26 -6.70 6.59
N PHE A 239 -2.87 -7.97 6.60
CA PHE A 239 -3.81 -9.08 6.52
C PHE A 239 -4.81 -9.05 7.69
N LEU A 240 -4.33 -8.85 8.92
CA LEU A 240 -5.15 -8.80 10.13
C LEU A 240 -6.07 -7.58 10.16
N VAL A 241 -5.60 -6.40 9.72
CA VAL A 241 -6.43 -5.19 9.61
C VAL A 241 -7.58 -5.44 8.64
N THR A 242 -7.28 -5.98 7.46
CA THR A 242 -8.28 -6.30 6.43
C THR A 242 -9.27 -7.37 6.93
N LEU A 243 -8.78 -8.44 7.55
CA LEU A 243 -9.63 -9.49 8.11
C LEU A 243 -10.55 -8.96 9.22
N PHE A 244 -10.00 -8.16 10.13
CA PHE A 244 -10.77 -7.55 11.19
C PHE A 244 -11.86 -6.62 10.64
N SER A 245 -11.52 -5.78 9.64
CA SER A 245 -12.47 -4.92 8.96
C SER A 245 -13.59 -5.70 8.27
N MET A 246 -13.26 -6.82 7.61
CA MET A 246 -14.24 -7.74 7.02
C MET A 246 -15.18 -8.30 8.08
N LEU A 247 -14.64 -8.78 9.21
CA LEU A 247 -15.42 -9.35 10.31
C LEU A 247 -16.36 -8.31 10.93
N VAL A 248 -15.90 -7.08 11.17
CA VAL A 248 -16.76 -6.00 11.67
C VAL A 248 -17.89 -5.70 10.68
N THR A 249 -17.60 -5.67 9.39
CA THR A 249 -18.60 -5.44 8.34
C THR A 249 -19.63 -6.58 8.28
N ILE A 250 -19.19 -7.84 8.38
CA ILE A 250 -20.08 -9.01 8.46
C ILE A 250 -20.97 -8.96 9.70
N LEU A 251 -20.42 -8.59 10.86
CA LEU A 251 -21.20 -8.47 12.10
C LEU A 251 -22.25 -7.36 12.02
N LYS A 252 -21.95 -6.26 11.31
CA LYS A 252 -22.85 -5.11 11.20
C LYS A 252 -23.95 -5.28 10.15
N TYR A 253 -23.63 -5.85 8.99
CA TYR A 253 -24.55 -5.91 7.84
C TYR A 253 -24.94 -7.34 7.45
N GLY A 254 -24.32 -8.37 8.02
CA GLY A 254 -24.52 -9.77 7.66
C GLY A 254 -23.60 -10.24 6.52
N LEU A 255 -23.35 -11.55 6.44
CA LEU A 255 -22.41 -12.14 5.48
C LEU A 255 -22.78 -11.85 4.02
N THR A 256 -24.06 -12.02 3.67
CA THR A 256 -24.53 -11.80 2.28
C THR A 256 -24.34 -10.36 1.85
N ASN A 257 -24.71 -9.40 2.71
CA ASN A 257 -24.54 -7.99 2.38
C ASN A 257 -23.07 -7.60 2.33
N ALA A 258 -22.25 -8.09 3.27
CA ALA A 258 -20.82 -7.83 3.31
C ALA A 258 -20.10 -8.25 2.03
N LEU A 259 -20.39 -9.45 1.51
CA LEU A 259 -19.64 -10.04 0.38
C LEU A 259 -20.29 -9.83 -1.00
N PHE A 260 -21.62 -9.76 -1.08
CA PHE A 260 -22.33 -9.73 -2.37
C PHE A 260 -23.04 -8.41 -2.67
N ASN A 261 -23.18 -7.51 -1.67
CA ASN A 261 -23.78 -6.18 -1.84
C ASN A 261 -22.75 -5.06 -1.62
N ASP A 262 -21.47 -5.33 -1.90
CA ASP A 262 -20.38 -4.36 -1.96
C ASP A 262 -20.10 -3.54 -0.68
N TYR A 263 -20.55 -4.03 0.48
CA TYR A 263 -20.24 -3.39 1.77
C TYR A 263 -18.79 -3.60 2.21
N PHE A 264 -18.11 -4.64 1.72
CA PHE A 264 -16.68 -4.87 1.93
C PHE A 264 -16.02 -5.36 0.63
N ASP A 265 -14.82 -4.85 0.35
CA ASP A 265 -14.04 -5.27 -0.80
C ASP A 265 -12.98 -6.30 -0.42
N ILE A 266 -13.18 -7.54 -0.85
CA ILE A 266 -12.29 -8.68 -0.57
C ILE A 266 -10.88 -8.44 -1.14
N SER A 267 -10.74 -7.65 -2.19
CA SER A 267 -9.44 -7.40 -2.81
C SER A 267 -8.49 -6.58 -1.93
N TYR A 268 -8.95 -5.99 -0.82
CA TYR A 268 -8.06 -5.38 0.18
C TYR A 268 -7.05 -6.38 0.79
N PHE A 269 -7.29 -7.70 0.69
CA PHE A 269 -6.28 -8.69 1.08
C PHE A 269 -5.03 -8.65 0.19
N THR A 270 -5.11 -8.08 -1.01
CA THR A 270 -3.98 -7.93 -1.92
C THR A 270 -2.85 -7.08 -1.32
N PHE A 271 -3.16 -6.13 -0.43
CA PHE A 271 -2.14 -5.29 0.20
C PHE A 271 -1.05 -6.09 0.94
N ALA A 272 -1.41 -7.26 1.49
CA ALA A 272 -0.48 -8.09 2.24
C ALA A 272 0.45 -8.91 1.33
N ILE A 273 0.04 -9.21 0.09
CA ILE A 273 0.71 -10.19 -0.77
C ILE A 273 2.17 -9.82 -1.07
N PRO A 274 2.49 -8.58 -1.52
CA PRO A 274 3.88 -8.24 -1.85
C PRO A 274 4.83 -8.40 -0.66
N LEU A 275 4.38 -7.96 0.51
CA LEU A 275 5.14 -8.02 1.76
C LEU A 275 5.39 -9.48 2.19
N LEU A 276 4.35 -10.31 2.18
CA LEU A 276 4.47 -11.72 2.55
C LEU A 276 5.38 -12.48 1.58
N ILE A 277 5.29 -12.22 0.27
CA ILE A 277 6.19 -12.84 -0.72
C ILE A 277 7.65 -12.43 -0.47
N LEU A 278 7.91 -11.14 -0.21
CA LEU A 278 9.27 -10.68 0.08
C LEU A 278 9.84 -11.21 1.40
N SER A 279 8.98 -11.60 2.34
CA SER A 279 9.42 -12.16 3.63
C SER A 279 9.96 -13.60 3.54
N ILE A 280 9.70 -14.29 2.43
CA ILE A 280 10.16 -15.67 2.21
C ILE A 280 11.65 -15.63 1.84
N GLU A 281 12.46 -16.50 2.43
CA GLU A 281 13.86 -16.71 2.07
C GLU A 281 14.12 -18.22 1.95
N ASP A 282 15.10 -18.59 1.13
CA ASP A 282 15.58 -19.98 1.08
C ASP A 282 16.47 -20.23 2.31
N TYR A 283 16.21 -21.31 3.02
CA TYR A 283 17.05 -21.76 4.11
C TYR A 283 17.80 -23.02 3.66
N GLU A 284 19.12 -23.03 3.82
CA GLU A 284 19.84 -24.29 3.80
C GLU A 284 19.49 -25.03 5.09
N SER A 285 18.66 -26.07 4.96
CA SER A 285 18.47 -27.04 6.02
C SER A 285 19.52 -28.12 5.84
N ASP A 286 20.33 -28.33 6.89
CA ASP A 286 21.16 -29.52 6.95
C ASP A 286 20.22 -30.72 7.08
N LYS A 287 19.94 -31.42 5.97
CA LYS A 287 18.93 -32.49 5.87
C LYS A 287 19.14 -33.60 6.91
N LEU A 288 20.34 -33.72 7.46
CA LEU A 288 20.71 -34.70 8.48
C LEU A 288 20.44 -34.25 9.93
N LEU A 289 20.44 -32.95 10.20
CA LEU A 289 20.40 -32.41 11.57
C LEU A 289 19.20 -31.49 11.85
N GLY A 290 18.40 -31.14 10.83
CA GLY A 290 17.23 -30.27 11.00
C GLY A 290 17.58 -28.88 11.53
N LYS A 291 18.83 -28.44 11.36
CA LYS A 291 19.29 -27.09 11.71
C LYS A 291 19.27 -26.21 10.48
N LEU A 292 18.74 -25.00 10.65
CA LEU A 292 18.81 -23.92 9.67
C LEU A 292 20.23 -23.38 9.66
N ILE A 293 20.88 -23.39 8.51
CA ILE A 293 22.14 -22.71 8.25
C ILE A 293 21.78 -21.49 7.40
N ASP A 294 22.05 -20.29 7.93
CA ASP A 294 21.85 -19.06 7.17
C ASP A 294 22.84 -19.04 6.00
N VAL A 295 22.30 -18.94 4.78
CA VAL A 295 23.10 -18.80 3.56
C VAL A 295 23.68 -17.38 3.55
N GLN A 296 25.00 -17.26 3.76
CA GLN A 296 25.73 -15.98 3.65
C GLN A 296 25.62 -15.41 2.24
#